data_AF-A0A2N1YLV1-F1
#
_entry.id   AF-A0A2N1YLV1-F1
#
_cell.length_a   1.000
_cell.length_b   1.000
_cell.length_c   1.000
_cell.angle_alpha   90.00
_cell.angle_beta   90.00
_cell.angle_gamma   90.00
#
_symmetry.space_group_name_H-M   'P 1'
#
loop_
_entity.id
_entity.type
_entity.pdbx_description
1 polymer ?
#
loop_
_entity_poly.entity_id
_entity_poly.type
_entity_poly.pdbx_seq_one_letter_code
_entity_poly.pdbx_strand_id
1 'polypeptide(L)' 'MKIVASALLVLMSLFSLSALAAESVSASALAAQIKDGKAPLIIDVRSEDDLLAGRIPGARLIPHDEIGSYVDSLAA' A
#
# COMPACT_ATOMS: atom_id res chain seq x y z
N MET A 1 18.70 -24.53 -32.91
CA MET A 1 17.40 -24.56 -32.18
C MET A 1 17.55 -24.57 -30.66
N LYS A 2 18.45 -25.38 -30.07
CA LYS A 2 18.67 -25.45 -28.62
C LYS A 2 19.12 -24.11 -27.98
N ILE A 3 20.01 -23.39 -28.66
CA ILE A 3 20.59 -22.12 -28.17
C ILE A 3 19.55 -21.00 -28.09
N VAL A 4 18.61 -20.96 -29.05
CA VAL A 4 17.52 -19.98 -29.10
C VAL A 4 16.51 -20.25 -27.98
N ALA A 5 16.21 -21.53 -27.70
CA ALA A 5 15.35 -21.92 -26.60
C ALA A 5 15.94 -21.58 -25.23
N SER A 6 17.26 -21.77 -25.04
CA SER A 6 17.95 -21.40 -23.80
C SER A 6 18.03 -19.88 -23.59
N ALA A 7 18.24 -19.10 -24.65
CA ALA A 7 18.23 -17.64 -24.56
C ALA A 7 16.85 -17.09 -24.19
N LEU A 8 15.78 -17.69 -24.72
CA LEU A 8 14.41 -17.32 -24.38
C LEU A 8 14.05 -17.64 -22.92
N LEU A 9 14.56 -18.76 -22.40
CA LEU A 9 14.36 -19.16 -21.00
C LEU A 9 15.07 -18.20 -20.02
N VAL A 10 16.27 -17.73 -20.36
CA VAL A 10 17.03 -16.74 -19.57
C VAL A 10 16.37 -15.36 -19.60
N LEU A 11 15.75 -14.98 -20.73
CA LEU A 11 15.05 -13.71 -20.85
C LEU A 11 13.77 -13.67 -19.99
N MET A 12 13.05 -14.80 -19.86
CA MET A 12 11.88 -14.90 -18.99
C MET A 12 12.22 -14.90 -17.49
N SER A 13 13.38 -15.40 -17.08
CA SER A 13 13.80 -15.38 -15.67
C SER A 13 14.29 -14.00 -15.20
N LEU A 14 14.69 -13.13 -16.12
CA LEU A 14 14.99 -11.71 -15.85
C LEU A 14 13.72 -10.85 -15.72
N PHE A 15 12.57 -11.35 -16.17
CA PHE A 15 11.27 -10.74 -15.94
C PHE A 15 10.79 -11.11 -14.52
N SER A 16 11.56 -10.67 -13.53
CA SER A 16 11.12 -10.68 -12.14
C SER A 16 9.86 -9.84 -12.06
N LEU A 17 8.72 -10.54 -12.01
CA LEU A 17 7.41 -9.98 -11.78
C LEU A 17 7.48 -9.26 -10.43
N SER A 18 7.75 -7.94 -10.43
CA SER A 18 7.61 -7.14 -9.22
C SER A 18 6.20 -7.37 -8.74
N ALA A 19 6.09 -8.02 -7.59
CA ALA A 19 4.83 -8.43 -7.03
C ALA A 19 3.91 -7.21 -6.94
N LEU A 20 2.68 -7.38 -7.41
CA LEU A 20 1.59 -6.41 -7.40
C LEU A 20 1.09 -6.15 -5.95
N ALA A 21 2.00 -6.04 -4.99
CA ALA A 21 1.71 -5.74 -3.60
C ALA A 21 2.03 -4.27 -3.34
N ALA A 22 1.15 -3.59 -2.60
CA ALA A 22 1.42 -2.23 -2.17
C ALA A 22 2.73 -2.18 -1.36
N GLU A 23 3.50 -1.10 -1.58
CA GLU A 23 4.70 -0.86 -0.78
C GLU A 23 4.29 -0.65 0.69
N SER A 24 4.95 -1.35 1.60
CA SER A 24 4.71 -1.22 3.04
C SER A 24 5.72 -0.26 3.67
N VAL A 25 5.27 0.53 4.66
CA VAL A 25 6.12 1.45 5.42
C VAL A 25 6.19 1.01 6.89
N SER A 26 7.33 1.19 7.54
CA SER A 26 7.45 0.93 8.98
C SER A 26 6.73 2.01 9.81
N ALA A 27 6.27 1.65 11.01
CA ALA A 27 5.61 2.60 11.91
C ALA A 27 6.50 3.81 12.25
N SER A 28 7.81 3.60 12.42
CA SER A 28 8.76 4.68 12.71
C SER A 28 8.97 5.62 11.53
N ALA A 29 9.01 5.09 10.31
CA ALA A 29 9.13 5.90 9.09
C ALA A 29 7.86 6.74 8.87
N LEU A 30 6.67 6.16 9.06
CA LEU A 30 5.42 6.91 9.00
C LEU A 30 5.36 8.00 10.08
N ALA A 31 5.77 7.69 11.32
CA ALA A 31 5.84 8.69 12.39
C ALA A 31 6.77 9.86 12.06
N ALA A 32 7.92 9.59 11.41
CA ALA A 32 8.82 10.64 10.94
C ALA A 32 8.16 11.51 9.86
N GLN A 33 7.48 10.93 8.88
CA GLN A 33 6.75 11.68 7.84
C GLN A 33 5.66 12.58 8.44
N ILE A 34 4.91 12.06 9.43
CA ILE A 34 3.91 12.86 10.16
C ILE A 34 4.56 14.03 10.89
N LYS A 35 5.66 13.78 11.61
CA LYS A 35 6.41 14.81 12.34
C LYS A 35 6.96 15.90 11.41
N ASP A 36 7.42 15.51 10.23
CA ASP A 36 7.99 16.42 9.23
C ASP A 36 6.92 17.19 8.42
N GLY A 37 5.63 17.02 8.74
CA GLY A 37 4.53 17.67 8.03
C GLY A 37 4.30 17.12 6.61
N LYS A 38 4.83 15.92 6.33
CA LYS A 38 4.75 15.22 5.04
C LYS A 38 3.89 13.96 5.16
N ALA A 39 2.92 13.95 6.07
CA ALA A 39 2.02 12.83 6.25
C ALA A 39 1.30 12.52 4.92
N PRO A 40 1.29 11.26 4.45
CA PRO A 40 0.45 10.89 3.33
C PRO A 40 -1.03 10.96 3.75
N LEU A 41 -1.93 10.70 2.79
CA LEU A 41 -3.30 10.39 3.15
C LEU A 41 -3.33 9.04 3.91
N ILE A 42 -3.78 9.06 5.16
CA ILE A 42 -3.87 7.87 6.01
C ILE A 42 -5.34 7.44 6.11
N ILE A 43 -5.64 6.22 5.69
CA ILE A 43 -6.97 5.61 5.79
C ILE A 43 -6.91 4.43 6.75
N ASP A 44 -7.73 4.46 7.80
CA ASP A 44 -7.94 3.36 8.71
C ASP A 44 -9.13 2.53 8.20
N VAL A 45 -8.88 1.27 7.85
CA VAL A 45 -9.88 0.37 7.24
C VAL A 45 -10.50 -0.62 8.23
N ARG A 46 -10.23 -0.42 9.53
CA ARG A 46 -10.80 -1.20 10.64
C ARG A 46 -12.27 -0.85 10.89
N SER A 47 -12.86 -1.53 11.87
CA SER A 47 -14.19 -1.21 12.39
C SER A 47 -14.16 0.02 13.30
N GLU A 48 -15.32 0.65 13.54
CA GLU A 48 -15.46 1.77 14.49
C GLU A 48 -15.09 1.37 15.93
N ASP A 49 -15.42 0.16 16.34
CA ASP A 49 -15.18 -0.33 17.71
C ASP A 49 -13.68 -0.41 18.04
N ASP A 50 -12.84 -0.69 17.03
CA ASP A 50 -11.38 -0.78 17.17
C ASP A 50 -10.70 0.59 17.29
N LEU A 51 -11.41 1.68 16.96
CA LEU A 51 -10.87 3.04 16.94
C LEU A 51 -10.64 3.61 18.35
N LEU A 52 -11.37 3.09 19.35
CA LEU A 52 -11.30 3.51 20.75
C LEU A 52 -10.00 3.07 21.44
N ALA A 53 -9.32 2.04 20.92
CA ALA A 53 -8.05 1.55 21.44
C ALA A 53 -6.85 2.42 21.05
N GLY A 54 -7.03 3.36 20.11
CA GLY A 54 -5.99 4.25 19.60
C GLY A 54 -6.00 4.35 18.08
N ARG A 55 -5.56 5.50 17.55
CA ARG A 55 -5.48 5.77 16.11
C ARG A 55 -4.19 6.46 15.72
N ILE A 56 -3.83 6.35 14.44
CA ILE A 56 -2.78 7.15 13.83
C ILE A 56 -3.27 8.60 13.67
N PRO A 57 -2.52 9.62 14.12
CA PRO A 57 -2.90 11.01 13.96
C PRO A 57 -3.19 11.37 12.49
N GLY A 58 -4.31 12.06 12.24
CA GLY A 58 -4.72 12.46 10.89
C GLY A 58 -5.36 11.36 10.03
N ALA A 59 -5.50 10.13 10.55
CA ALA A 59 -6.17 9.06 9.84
C ALA A 59 -7.69 9.28 9.71
N ARG A 60 -8.22 9.02 8.52
CA ARG A 60 -9.66 8.96 8.24
C ARG A 60 -10.14 7.51 8.33
N LEU A 61 -11.18 7.24 9.11
CA LEU A 61 -11.80 5.91 9.15
C LEU A 61 -12.66 5.74 7.89
N ILE A 62 -12.36 4.71 7.11
CA ILE A 62 -13.21 4.22 6.02
C ILE A 62 -13.13 2.70 6.07
N PRO A 63 -14.11 2.02 6.67
CA PRO A 63 -14.12 0.57 6.79
C PRO A 63 -13.85 -0.14 5.46
N HIS A 64 -13.14 -1.27 5.49
CA HIS A 64 -12.71 -1.98 4.28
C HIS A 64 -13.87 -2.43 3.36
N ASP A 65 -15.08 -2.59 3.89
CA ASP A 65 -16.30 -2.89 3.17
C ASP A 65 -16.94 -1.67 2.51
N GLU A 66 -16.62 -0.46 2.98
CA GLU A 66 -17.08 0.80 2.42
C GLU A 66 -16.09 1.42 1.43
N ILE A 67 -14.78 1.12 1.58
CA ILE A 67 -13.69 1.79 0.84
C ILE A 67 -13.90 1.82 -0.67
N GLY A 68 -14.44 0.75 -1.26
CA GLY A 68 -14.71 0.68 -2.70
C GLY A 68 -15.62 1.79 -3.22
N SER A 69 -16.56 2.27 -2.39
CA SER A 69 -17.46 3.37 -2.74
C SER A 69 -16.83 4.75 -2.55
N TYR A 70 -15.75 4.84 -1.76
CA TYR A 70 -15.09 6.09 -1.42
C TYR A 70 -13.83 6.35 -2.25
N VAL A 71 -13.17 5.33 -2.81
CA VAL A 71 -11.87 5.46 -3.51
C VAL A 71 -11.89 6.57 -4.57
N ASP A 72 -12.95 6.68 -5.35
CA ASP A 72 -13.07 7.71 -6.40
C ASP A 72 -13.12 9.14 -5.83
N SER A 73 -13.59 9.31 -4.59
CA SER A 73 -13.61 10.60 -3.88
C SER A 73 -12.30 10.94 -3.17
N LEU A 74 -11.36 9.98 -3.08
CA LEU A 74 -10.07 10.17 -2.42
C LEU A 74 -8.99 10.71 -3.37
N ALA A 75 -9.20 10.63 -4.69
CA ALA A 75 -8.34 11.23 -5.69
C ALA A 75 -8.54 12.76 -5.72
N ALA A 76 -7.68 13.47 -4.99
CA ALA A 76 -7.51 14.92 -5.14
C ALA A 76 -6.45 15.23 -6.22
#